data_AF-A0A1H6JWD1-F1
#
_entry.id   AF-A0A1H6JWD1-F1
#
_cell.length_a   1.000
_cell.length_b   1.000
_cell.length_c   1.000
_cell.angle_alpha   90.00
_cell.angle_beta   90.00
_cell.angle_gamma   90.00
#
_symmetry.space_group_name_H-M   'P 1'
#
loop_
_entity.id
_entity.type
_entity.pdbx_description
1 polymer ?
#
loop_
_entity_poly.entity_id
_entity_poly.type
_entity_poly.pdbx_seq_one_letter_code
_entity_poly.pdbx_strand_id
1 'polypeptide(L)'
;MSVSKSSIITLTVQACEKVTEKCKVKYRLGVSLHDSIEIFKVRKIKVVLILEDMEVVTKTICGPPLQKGFDLYHKDLDAWIKKNGYCNYEKGKPTKLIFQILENNNGNNIRLEFMKRN
;
A
#
# COMPACT_ATOMS: atom_id res chain seq x y z
N MET A 1 -0.07 28.19 9.42
CA MET A 1 0.75 27.01 9.10
C MET A 1 0.29 25.87 9.99
N SER A 2 -0.63 25.06 9.49
CA SER A 2 -1.29 24.02 10.27
C SER A 2 -0.47 22.75 10.16
N VAL A 3 0.21 22.36 11.23
CA VAL A 3 0.81 21.03 11.35
C VAL A 3 -0.35 20.03 11.30
N SER A 4 -0.56 19.41 10.15
CA SER A 4 -1.59 18.40 9.97
C SER A 4 -1.28 17.23 10.89
N LYS A 5 -2.26 16.80 11.70
CA LYS A 5 -2.21 15.53 12.43
C LYS A 5 -1.60 14.46 11.53
N SER A 6 -0.56 13.78 12.00
CA SER A 6 0.00 12.67 11.27
C SER A 6 -1.06 11.57 11.20
N SER A 7 -1.61 11.39 10.00
CA SER A 7 -2.67 10.43 9.77
C SER A 7 -2.07 9.06 9.47
N ILE A 8 -2.64 8.02 10.04
CA ILE A 8 -2.22 6.63 9.82
C ILE A 8 -3.10 6.03 8.73
N ILE A 9 -2.52 5.19 7.88
CA ILE A 9 -3.24 4.38 6.89
C ILE A 9 -2.88 2.91 7.04
N THR A 10 -3.85 2.03 6.84
CA THR A 10 -3.62 0.58 6.83
C THR A 10 -3.71 0.05 5.40
N LEU A 11 -2.63 -0.55 4.92
CA LEU A 11 -2.56 -1.18 3.61
C LEU A 11 -2.60 -2.70 3.76
N THR A 12 -3.34 -3.38 2.88
CA THR A 12 -3.55 -4.82 2.95
C THR A 12 -2.65 -5.53 1.93
N VAL A 13 -1.87 -6.52 2.37
CA VAL A 13 -1.09 -7.36 1.46
C VAL A 13 -2.03 -8.28 0.68
N GLN A 14 -1.97 -8.21 -0.64
CA GLN A 14 -2.84 -8.97 -1.54
C GLN A 14 -2.03 -9.64 -2.64
N ALA A 15 -2.36 -10.89 -2.96
CA ALA A 15 -1.83 -11.56 -4.14
C ALA A 15 -2.48 -11.00 -5.40
N CYS A 16 -1.69 -10.84 -6.46
CA CYS A 16 -2.18 -10.40 -7.77
C CYS A 16 -2.95 -11.49 -8.53
N GLU A 17 -2.78 -12.74 -8.13
CA GLU A 17 -3.29 -13.94 -8.79
C GLU A 17 -3.63 -15.02 -7.74
N LYS A 18 -4.17 -16.15 -8.20
CA LYS A 18 -4.56 -17.27 -7.33
C LYS A 18 -3.30 -17.86 -6.67
N VAL A 19 -3.29 -17.88 -5.33
CA VAL A 19 -2.20 -18.47 -4.56
C VAL A 19 -2.32 -20.00 -4.59
N THR A 20 -1.44 -20.65 -5.33
CA THR A 20 -1.20 -22.10 -5.27
C THR A 20 -0.11 -22.44 -4.25
N GLU A 21 0.90 -21.58 -4.16
CA GLU A 21 2.01 -21.67 -3.22
C GLU A 21 2.27 -20.29 -2.60
N LYS A 22 2.42 -20.25 -1.26
CA LYS A 22 2.67 -19.01 -0.53
C LYS A 22 3.96 -18.35 -1.01
N CYS A 23 3.95 -17.03 -1.17
CA CYS A 23 5.12 -16.22 -1.53
C CYS A 23 5.74 -16.51 -2.91
N LYS A 24 5.13 -17.37 -3.76
CA LYS A 24 5.61 -17.61 -5.13
C LYS A 24 4.94 -16.75 -6.20
N VAL A 25 3.78 -16.20 -5.91
CA VAL A 25 3.05 -15.30 -6.81
C VAL A 25 3.45 -13.84 -6.60
N LYS A 26 2.95 -12.92 -7.42
CA LYS A 26 3.13 -11.47 -7.21
C LYS A 26 2.20 -10.96 -6.11
N TYR A 27 2.71 -10.05 -5.27
CA TYR A 27 1.97 -9.38 -4.22
C TYR A 27 1.98 -7.86 -4.40
N ARG A 28 0.95 -7.22 -3.85
CA ARG A 28 0.72 -5.78 -3.88
C ARG A 28 0.11 -5.30 -2.57
N LEU A 29 0.03 -3.99 -2.40
CA LEU A 29 -0.68 -3.36 -1.29
C LEU A 29 -2.02 -2.81 -1.77
N GLY A 30 -3.11 -3.38 -1.27
CA GLY A 30 -4.47 -2.90 -1.47
C GLY A 30 -4.80 -1.80 -0.47
N VAL A 31 -5.28 -0.68 -1.00
CA VAL A 31 -5.85 0.45 -0.27
C VAL A 31 -7.35 0.18 -0.05
N SER A 32 -7.89 0.55 1.11
CA SER A 32 -9.33 0.43 1.34
C SER A 32 -10.13 1.37 0.43
N LEU A 33 -11.42 1.07 0.18
CA LEU A 33 -12.27 1.97 -0.61
C LEU A 33 -12.38 3.36 0.03
N HIS A 34 -12.54 3.40 1.36
CA HIS A 34 -12.61 4.64 2.12
C HIS A 34 -11.34 5.48 1.95
N ASP A 35 -10.16 4.91 2.18
CA ASP A 35 -8.88 5.63 2.05
C ASP A 35 -8.61 6.04 0.60
N SER A 36 -9.04 5.22 -0.36
CA SER A 36 -8.93 5.55 -1.78
C SER A 36 -9.71 6.81 -2.14
N ILE A 37 -10.87 7.03 -1.52
CA ILE A 37 -11.71 8.21 -1.74
C ILE A 37 -11.16 9.41 -0.95
N GLU A 38 -10.85 9.23 0.34
CA GLU A 38 -10.47 10.33 1.24
C GLU A 38 -9.04 10.83 1.01
N ILE A 39 -8.08 9.90 0.90
CA ILE A 39 -6.65 10.21 0.91
C ILE A 39 -6.11 10.33 -0.50
N PHE A 40 -6.34 9.31 -1.32
CA PHE A 40 -5.83 9.28 -2.68
C PHE A 40 -6.73 10.12 -3.60
N LYS A 41 -8.05 10.06 -3.48
CA LYS A 41 -9.04 10.82 -4.29
C LYS A 41 -9.08 10.43 -5.77
N VAL A 42 -7.94 10.40 -6.47
CA VAL A 42 -7.83 10.18 -7.92
C VAL A 42 -6.80 9.11 -8.30
N ARG A 43 -6.77 8.75 -9.60
CA ARG A 43 -5.89 7.71 -10.16
C ARG A 43 -4.53 8.27 -10.54
N LYS A 44 -3.55 7.37 -10.76
CA LYS A 44 -2.20 7.67 -11.26
C LYS A 44 -1.38 8.60 -10.35
N ILE A 45 -1.80 8.73 -9.10
CA ILE A 45 -1.10 9.55 -8.11
C ILE A 45 0.20 8.87 -7.77
N LYS A 46 1.27 9.65 -7.72
CA LYS A 46 2.57 9.16 -7.27
C LYS A 46 2.49 8.87 -5.77
N VAL A 47 2.84 7.64 -5.40
CA VAL A 47 2.92 7.21 -4.01
C VAL A 47 4.36 6.79 -3.76
N VAL A 48 5.00 7.44 -2.80
CA VAL A 48 6.32 7.07 -2.32
C VAL A 48 6.14 6.29 -1.03
N LEU A 49 6.49 5.01 -1.04
CA LEU A 49 6.51 4.16 0.13
C LEU A 49 7.93 4.16 0.69
N ILE A 50 8.11 4.70 1.88
CA ILE A 50 9.34 4.62 2.66
C ILE A 50 9.22 3.36 3.50
N LEU A 51 9.99 2.35 3.14
CA LEU A 51 10.10 1.06 3.84
C LEU A 51 11.36 1.10 4.72
N GLU A 52 11.60 0.05 5.51
CA GLU A 52 12.68 0.01 6.51
C GLU A 52 14.06 0.41 5.94
N ASP A 53 14.45 -0.20 4.82
CA ASP A 53 15.77 -0.07 4.20
C ASP A 53 15.73 0.52 2.79
N MET A 54 14.56 0.98 2.31
CA MET A 54 14.40 1.39 0.92
C MET A 54 13.19 2.30 0.68
N GLU A 55 13.24 3.08 -0.41
CA GLU A 55 12.09 3.79 -0.94
C GLU A 55 11.57 3.11 -2.21
N VAL A 56 10.24 3.00 -2.32
CA VAL A 56 9.56 2.51 -3.51
C VAL A 56 8.62 3.57 -4.05
N VAL A 57 8.83 3.95 -5.31
CA VAL A 57 7.91 4.83 -6.02
C VAL A 57 6.93 3.99 -6.82
N THR A 58 5.65 4.14 -6.52
CA THR A 58 4.55 3.47 -7.22
C THR A 58 3.46 4.48 -7.56
N LYS A 59 2.40 4.02 -8.22
CA LYS A 59 1.23 4.83 -8.56
C LYS A 59 -0.05 4.05 -8.29
N THR A 60 -1.12 4.75 -7.92
CA THR A 60 -2.45 4.13 -7.87
C THR A 60 -2.82 3.61 -9.28
N ILE A 61 -3.04 2.30 -9.40
CA ILE A 61 -3.24 1.61 -10.70
C ILE A 61 -4.62 1.98 -11.31
N CYS A 62 -4.77 1.78 -12.62
CA CYS A 62 -5.95 2.14 -13.42
C CYS A 62 -7.27 1.44 -13.02
N GLY A 63 -8.33 2.24 -12.93
CA GLY A 63 -9.72 1.87 -12.67
C GLY A 63 -10.34 2.87 -11.69
N PRO A 64 -11.59 3.35 -11.85
CA PRO A 64 -12.20 4.15 -10.79
C PRO A 64 -12.37 3.21 -9.58
N PRO A 65 -12.35 3.72 -8.33
CA PRO A 65 -12.81 2.94 -7.21
C PRO A 65 -14.33 2.77 -7.33
N LEU A 66 -14.77 1.93 -8.29
CA LEU A 66 -16.19 1.72 -8.57
C LEU A 66 -16.83 0.86 -7.49
N GLN A 67 -16.04 -0.05 -6.90
CA GLN A 67 -16.46 -0.99 -5.84
C GLN A 67 -15.30 -1.42 -4.91
N LYS A 68 -14.04 -1.21 -5.31
CA LYS A 68 -12.83 -1.62 -4.59
C LYS A 68 -11.87 -0.44 -4.50
N GLY A 69 -11.04 -0.40 -3.47
CA GLY A 69 -10.00 0.62 -3.36
C GLY A 69 -8.87 0.43 -4.37
N PHE A 70 -7.89 1.33 -4.33
CA PHE A 70 -6.72 1.30 -5.20
C PHE A 70 -5.74 0.20 -4.82
N ASP A 71 -4.89 -0.14 -5.76
CA ASP A 71 -3.75 -1.03 -5.55
C ASP A 71 -2.45 -0.26 -5.76
N LEU A 72 -1.42 -0.62 -5.00
CA LEU A 72 -0.06 -0.15 -5.13
C LEU A 72 0.85 -1.36 -5.41
N TYR A 73 1.43 -1.38 -6.60
CA TYR A 73 2.33 -2.45 -7.03
C TYR A 73 3.66 -1.88 -7.52
N HIS A 74 4.75 -2.53 -7.15
CA HIS A 74 6.08 -2.35 -7.72
C HIS A 74 6.85 -3.66 -7.54
N LYS A 75 7.79 -3.96 -8.44
CA LYS A 75 8.61 -5.19 -8.34
C LYS A 75 9.40 -5.25 -7.02
N ASP A 76 9.92 -4.12 -6.56
CA ASP A 76 10.73 -4.08 -5.34
C ASP A 76 9.85 -4.14 -4.09
N LEU A 77 8.60 -3.65 -4.18
CA LEU A 77 7.60 -3.84 -3.13
C LEU A 77 7.20 -5.32 -3.00
N ASP A 78 6.99 -6.01 -4.12
CA ASP A 78 6.73 -7.46 -4.13
C ASP A 78 7.89 -8.24 -3.49
N ALA A 79 9.12 -7.91 -3.87
CA ALA A 79 10.33 -8.51 -3.28
C ALA A 79 10.41 -8.23 -1.77
N TRP A 80 10.14 -7.01 -1.33
CA TRP A 80 10.13 -6.65 0.09
C TRP A 80 9.05 -7.38 0.89
N ILE A 81 7.83 -7.51 0.34
CA ILE A 81 6.73 -8.29 0.96
C ILE A 81 7.16 -9.74 1.18
N LYS A 82 7.83 -10.34 0.19
CA LYS A 82 8.30 -11.73 0.23
C LYS A 82 9.46 -11.91 1.22
N LYS A 83 10.46 -11.03 1.16
CA LYS A 83 11.64 -11.04 2.04
C LYS A 83 11.23 -10.99 3.52
N ASN A 84 10.22 -10.18 3.85
CA ASN A 84 9.72 -10.03 5.23
C ASN A 84 8.63 -11.05 5.60
N GLY A 85 8.28 -11.99 4.72
CA GLY A 85 7.29 -13.03 5.01
C GLY A 85 5.84 -12.54 5.13
N TYR A 86 5.54 -11.29 4.74
CA TYR A 86 4.19 -10.74 4.86
C TYR A 86 3.17 -11.42 3.94
N CYS A 87 3.63 -12.19 2.94
CA CYS A 87 2.83 -13.05 2.08
C CYS A 87 2.34 -14.36 2.74
N ASN A 88 2.82 -14.71 3.94
CA ASN A 88 2.55 -15.99 4.59
C ASN A 88 1.22 -16.08 5.36
N TYR A 89 0.26 -15.22 5.05
CA TYR A 89 -1.03 -15.17 5.75
C TYR A 89 -1.95 -16.38 5.47
N GLU A 90 -2.91 -16.61 6.36
CA GLU A 90 -4.00 -17.57 6.17
C GLU A 90 -5.03 -17.04 5.17
N LYS A 91 -5.68 -17.95 4.42
CA LYS A 91 -6.77 -17.56 3.51
C LYS A 91 -7.86 -16.80 4.28
N GLY A 92 -8.22 -15.62 3.78
CA GLY A 92 -9.22 -14.75 4.41
C GLY A 92 -8.67 -13.83 5.51
N LYS A 93 -7.40 -13.96 5.91
CA LYS A 93 -6.76 -13.12 6.92
C LYS A 93 -5.49 -12.44 6.39
N PRO A 94 -5.58 -11.63 5.32
CA PRO A 94 -4.40 -11.00 4.73
C PRO A 94 -3.66 -10.12 5.73
N THR A 95 -2.33 -10.09 5.61
CA THR A 95 -1.48 -9.22 6.43
C THR A 95 -1.85 -7.76 6.22
N LYS A 96 -2.01 -7.02 7.31
CA LYS A 96 -2.26 -5.58 7.31
C LYS A 96 -1.01 -4.86 7.79
N LEU A 97 -0.53 -3.94 6.97
CA LEU A 97 0.65 -3.12 7.23
C LEU A 97 0.21 -1.69 7.53
N ILE A 98 0.83 -1.10 8.54
CA ILE A 98 0.49 0.25 9.00
C ILE A 98 1.51 1.21 8.43
N PHE A 99 1.04 2.33 7.90
CA PHE A 99 1.87 3.39 7.39
C PHE A 99 1.47 4.72 8.00
N GLN A 100 2.45 5.57 8.23
CA GLN A 100 2.28 6.97 8.60
C GLN A 100 2.26 7.81 7.32
N ILE A 101 1.26 8.69 7.19
CA ILE A 101 1.22 9.68 6.10
C ILE A 101 2.14 10.83 6.52
N LEU A 102 3.27 10.95 5.83
CA LEU A 102 4.22 12.06 6.04
C LEU A 102 3.82 13.29 5.24
N GLU A 103 3.39 13.07 3.99
CA GLU A 103 2.97 14.15 3.09
C GLU A 103 1.76 13.71 2.26
N ASN A 104 0.80 14.62 2.11
CA ASN A 104 -0.28 14.50 1.14
C ASN A 104 -0.45 15.83 0.42
N ASN A 105 0.18 15.97 -0.75
CA ASN A 105 0.09 17.17 -1.59
C ASN A 105 -1.20 17.17 -2.40
N ASN A 106 -2.32 17.08 -1.70
CA ASN A 106 -3.69 17.17 -2.21
C ASN A 106 -3.95 16.29 -3.45
N GLY A 107 -3.41 15.06 -3.44
CA GLY A 107 -3.58 14.09 -4.53
C GLY A 107 -2.56 14.17 -5.67
N ASN A 108 -1.51 15.00 -5.58
CA ASN A 108 -0.41 14.99 -6.58
C ASN A 108 0.69 13.98 -6.23
N ASN A 109 1.09 13.95 -4.97
CA ASN A 109 2.09 13.04 -4.42
C ASN A 109 1.75 12.73 -2.97
N ILE A 110 1.89 11.46 -2.59
CA ILE A 110 1.68 11.00 -1.22
C ILE A 110 2.93 10.25 -0.76
N ARG A 111 3.49 10.63 0.39
CA ARG A 111 4.61 9.92 1.03
C ARG A 111 4.10 9.16 2.25
N LEU A 112 4.32 7.86 2.27
CA LEU A 112 3.89 6.94 3.32
C LEU A 112 5.12 6.26 3.93
N GLU A 113 5.25 6.30 5.25
CA GLU A 113 6.33 5.63 5.97
C GLU A 113 5.82 4.38 6.68
N PHE A 114 6.47 3.24 6.45
CA PHE A 114 6.10 1.97 7.07
C PHE A 114 6.38 2.00 8.57
N MET A 115 5.36 1.72 9.37
CA MET A 115 5.49 1.63 10.83
C MET A 115 5.72 0.16 11.22
N LYS A 116 6.96 -0.17 11.57
CA LYS A 116 7.28 -1.48 12.14
C LYS A 116 6.59 -1.65 13.49
N ARG A 117 5.88 -2.75 13.67
CA ARG A 117 5.39 -3.14 15.01
C ARG A 117 6.57 -3.77 15.75
N ASN A 118 6.98 -3.14 16.85
CA ASN A 118 7.91 -3.71 17.83
C ASN A 118 7.30 -4.92 18.53
#